data_AF-A0AAU2UNK5-F1
#
_entry.id   AF-A0AAU2UNK5-F1
#
_cell.length_a   1.000
_cell.length_b   1.000
_cell.length_c   1.000
_cell.angle_alpha   90.00
_cell.angle_beta   90.00
_cell.angle_gamma   90.00
#
_symmetry.space_group_name_H-M   'P 1'
#
loop_
_entity.id
_entity.type
_entity.pdbx_description
1 polymer ?
#
loop_
_entity_poly.entity_id
_entity_poly.type
_entity_poly.pdbx_seq_one_letter_code
_entity_poly.pdbx_strand_id
1 'polypeptide(L)'
;MTGLASAFRALTAAAAALLTVTAAAPTARARPEPKAPEEFVALSSVDPTIIQEMRYPTAHNFMGVAVDGYRNPLCILTRPAARALHDAQARLLRRGYSLKVYDCYRPQRAVDHFVRWAKDLDDETMKGEFYPRVDKTRLFADGYIAEKSGHSRGSTVDLTLVKLPAAPTPPHLPGDRQVPCYAPAAERFPDSSVDMGTGFDCFDTLSHTDDPRVQGAQRANRQFLKKTLTDAGFVNLAEEWWHYTFKPELFPDTYFDFPVARRSVAGH
;
A
#
# COMPACT_ATOMS: atom_id res chain seq x y z
N MET A 1 47.65 -9.24 -77.87
CA MET A 1 48.01 -10.27 -76.87
C MET A 1 48.96 -9.62 -75.87
N THR A 2 48.60 -9.63 -74.57
CA THR A 2 49.44 -9.71 -73.35
C THR A 2 50.84 -9.06 -73.36
N GLY A 3 51.29 -8.24 -72.40
CA GLY A 3 50.79 -7.92 -71.07
C GLY A 3 51.85 -7.16 -70.24
N LEU A 4 51.49 -6.88 -68.98
CA LEU A 4 52.30 -6.56 -67.79
C LEU A 4 53.34 -5.41 -67.86
N ALA A 5 53.20 -4.39 -66.99
CA ALA A 5 53.89 -4.39 -65.69
C ALA A 5 53.70 -3.08 -64.89
N SER A 6 53.47 -3.28 -63.60
CA SER A 6 53.94 -2.48 -62.45
C SER A 6 53.49 -1.03 -62.28
N ALA A 7 52.66 -0.80 -61.25
CA ALA A 7 52.56 0.48 -60.57
C ALA A 7 52.83 0.26 -59.07
N PHE A 8 53.99 0.73 -58.61
CA PHE A 8 54.36 0.79 -57.21
C PHE A 8 53.93 2.14 -56.60
N ARG A 9 52.98 2.02 -55.66
CA ARG A 9 52.66 2.82 -54.47
C ARG A 9 53.39 4.15 -54.24
N ALA A 10 52.59 5.16 -53.88
CA ALA A 10 52.95 6.11 -52.82
C ALA A 10 51.75 6.27 -51.86
N LEU A 11 51.96 5.94 -50.58
CA LEU A 11 51.02 6.21 -49.50
C LEU A 11 51.16 7.68 -49.06
N THR A 12 50.07 8.41 -49.01
CA THR A 12 49.95 9.65 -48.24
C THR A 12 48.98 9.42 -47.09
N ALA A 13 49.51 9.32 -45.86
CA ALA A 13 48.71 9.27 -44.66
C ALA A 13 48.21 10.69 -44.31
N ALA A 14 46.91 10.95 -44.47
CA ALA A 14 46.27 12.16 -43.97
C ALA A 14 45.70 11.89 -42.58
N ALA A 15 46.30 12.47 -41.54
CA ALA A 15 45.76 12.43 -40.19
C ALA A 15 44.64 13.47 -40.06
N ALA A 16 43.38 13.03 -40.11
CA ALA A 16 42.22 13.86 -39.80
C ALA A 16 42.00 13.87 -38.28
N ALA A 17 42.27 15.00 -37.63
CA ALA A 17 41.93 15.21 -36.22
C ALA A 17 40.41 15.45 -36.11
N LEU A 18 39.65 14.43 -35.69
CA LEU A 18 38.24 14.60 -35.31
C LEU A 18 38.17 15.28 -33.94
N LEU A 19 37.75 16.54 -33.91
CA LEU A 19 37.27 17.21 -32.70
C LEU A 19 35.89 16.65 -32.34
N THR A 20 35.85 15.66 -31.45
CA THR A 20 34.60 15.19 -30.84
C THR A 20 34.11 16.23 -29.84
N VAL A 21 33.09 17.01 -30.22
CA VAL A 21 32.33 17.84 -29.27
C VAL A 21 31.45 16.89 -28.45
N THR A 22 31.88 16.59 -27.23
CA THR A 22 31.06 15.86 -26.26
C THR A 22 29.97 16.79 -25.74
N ALA A 23 28.77 16.72 -26.32
CA ALA A 23 27.60 17.35 -25.74
C ALA A 23 27.30 16.66 -24.40
N ALA A 24 27.62 17.34 -23.29
CA ALA A 24 27.26 16.87 -21.96
C ALA A 24 25.73 16.83 -21.85
N ALA A 25 25.17 15.63 -21.70
CA ALA A 25 23.73 15.48 -21.44
C ALA A 25 23.37 16.23 -20.15
N PRO A 26 22.28 17.01 -20.12
CA PRO A 26 21.88 17.71 -18.92
C PRO A 26 21.65 16.69 -17.80
N THR A 27 22.35 16.87 -16.68
CA THR A 27 22.13 16.06 -15.48
C THR A 27 20.70 16.33 -15.01
N ALA A 28 19.84 15.32 -15.09
CA ALA A 28 18.49 15.38 -14.54
C ALA A 28 18.59 15.62 -13.03
N ARG A 29 18.44 16.87 -12.60
CA ARG A 29 18.35 17.21 -11.19
C ARG A 29 17.01 16.69 -10.68
N ALA A 30 17.06 15.68 -9.81
CA ALA A 30 15.87 15.21 -9.11
C ALA A 30 15.23 16.39 -8.37
N ARG A 31 13.96 16.69 -8.68
CA ARG A 31 13.20 17.69 -7.93
C ARG A 31 13.00 17.15 -6.51
N PRO A 32 13.13 17.99 -5.46
CA PRO A 32 12.84 17.56 -4.10
C PRO A 32 11.39 17.06 -4.03
N GLU A 33 11.19 15.88 -3.44
CA GLU A 33 9.85 15.32 -3.24
C GLU A 33 9.04 16.23 -2.31
N PRO A 34 7.71 16.37 -2.53
CA PRO A 34 6.88 17.23 -1.70
C PRO A 34 6.84 16.74 -0.26
N LYS A 35 6.74 17.68 0.69
CA LYS A 35 6.47 17.38 2.11
C LYS A 35 4.97 17.29 2.38
N ALA A 36 4.62 16.66 3.48
CA ALA A 36 3.25 16.65 3.98
C ALA A 36 2.89 18.04 4.58
N PRO A 37 1.60 18.43 4.55
CA PRO A 37 1.09 19.51 5.40
C PRO A 37 1.37 19.26 6.90
N GLU A 38 1.45 20.33 7.70
CA GLU A 38 1.80 20.25 9.13
C GLU A 38 0.77 19.46 9.97
N GLU A 39 -0.44 19.32 9.43
CA GLU A 39 -1.52 18.56 10.03
C GLU A 39 -1.34 17.05 9.89
N PHE A 40 -0.37 16.58 9.10
CA PHE A 40 0.00 15.16 9.01
C PHE A 40 1.09 14.78 10.01
N VAL A 41 0.94 13.61 10.61
CA VAL A 41 1.86 13.04 11.59
C VAL A 41 2.14 11.56 11.30
N ALA A 42 3.30 11.08 11.74
CA ALA A 42 3.53 9.65 11.88
C ALA A 42 2.67 9.11 13.03
N LEU A 43 1.91 8.04 12.83
CA LEU A 43 1.07 7.48 13.89
C LEU A 43 1.89 7.09 15.13
N SER A 44 3.11 6.58 14.93
CA SER A 44 4.00 6.18 16.02
C SER A 44 4.45 7.34 16.92
N SER A 45 4.39 8.59 16.46
CA SER A 45 4.69 9.75 17.32
C SER A 45 3.48 10.16 18.17
N VAL A 46 2.28 9.69 17.84
CA VAL A 46 1.06 9.90 18.63
C VAL A 46 0.83 8.73 19.57
N ASP A 47 0.94 7.50 19.07
CA ASP A 47 0.83 6.28 19.86
C ASP A 47 1.79 5.19 19.33
N PRO A 48 2.89 4.91 20.04
CA PRO A 48 3.86 3.88 19.64
C PRO A 48 3.38 2.45 19.95
N THR A 49 2.24 2.28 20.63
CA THR A 49 1.70 0.96 20.99
C THR A 49 0.83 0.33 19.89
N ILE A 50 0.36 1.15 18.93
CA ILE A 50 -0.37 0.66 17.76
C ILE A 50 0.61 -0.07 16.84
N ILE A 51 0.28 -1.33 16.52
CA ILE A 51 1.13 -2.18 15.70
C ILE A 51 1.04 -1.71 14.25
N GLN A 52 2.18 -1.54 13.58
CA GLN A 52 2.23 -1.14 12.17
C GLN A 52 2.79 -2.28 11.34
N GLU A 53 1.94 -2.87 10.51
CA GLU A 53 2.28 -3.94 9.58
C GLU A 53 2.00 -3.46 8.16
N MET A 54 2.73 -2.43 7.75
CA MET A 54 2.48 -1.73 6.50
C MET A 54 2.71 -2.66 5.30
N ARG A 55 1.65 -2.91 4.51
CA ARG A 55 1.67 -3.91 3.42
C ARG A 55 2.29 -3.40 2.12
N TYR A 56 1.94 -2.17 1.74
CA TYR A 56 2.38 -1.56 0.50
C TYR A 56 3.86 -1.16 0.35
N PRO A 57 4.69 -1.02 1.39
CA PRO A 57 6.15 -0.98 1.19
C PRO A 57 6.77 -2.36 0.89
N THR A 58 5.99 -3.44 0.86
CA THR A 58 6.48 -4.82 0.67
C THR A 58 5.86 -5.47 -0.57
N ALA A 59 6.32 -6.66 -0.95
CA ALA A 59 5.70 -7.47 -2.00
C ALA A 59 4.43 -8.22 -1.56
N HIS A 60 4.11 -8.26 -0.26
CA HIS A 60 2.93 -8.98 0.23
C HIS A 60 1.69 -8.09 0.21
N ASN A 61 1.20 -7.87 -1.00
CA ASN A 61 -0.04 -7.20 -1.35
C ASN A 61 -0.56 -7.76 -2.68
N PHE A 62 -1.75 -7.35 -3.11
CA PHE A 62 -2.39 -7.89 -4.32
C PHE A 62 -1.62 -7.69 -5.63
N MET A 63 -0.61 -6.81 -5.69
CA MET A 63 0.25 -6.63 -6.88
C MET A 63 1.54 -7.44 -6.84
N GLY A 64 1.93 -8.00 -5.70
CA GLY A 64 3.18 -8.78 -5.59
C GLY A 64 4.46 -7.94 -5.61
N VAL A 65 4.35 -6.60 -5.57
CA VAL A 65 5.48 -5.66 -5.63
C VAL A 65 5.30 -4.52 -4.63
N ALA A 66 6.40 -3.87 -4.23
CA ALA A 66 6.31 -2.67 -3.42
C ALA A 66 5.63 -1.54 -4.22
N VAL A 67 4.74 -0.81 -3.56
CA VAL A 67 3.89 0.20 -4.17
C VAL A 67 4.61 1.53 -4.27
N ASP A 68 4.52 2.19 -5.43
CA ASP A 68 5.06 3.52 -5.65
C ASP A 68 4.66 4.51 -4.55
N GLY A 69 5.64 5.29 -4.07
CA GLY A 69 5.43 6.28 -3.02
C GLY A 69 5.60 5.78 -1.59
N TYR A 70 5.56 4.46 -1.34
CA TYR A 70 5.87 3.89 -0.03
C TYR A 70 7.40 3.75 0.15
N ARG A 71 8.02 4.68 0.88
CA ARG A 71 9.49 4.69 1.08
C ARG A 71 9.91 4.10 2.42
N ASN A 72 9.01 4.11 3.40
CA ASN A 72 9.24 3.60 4.73
C ASN A 72 7.98 2.87 5.22
N PRO A 73 8.10 1.83 6.07
CA PRO A 73 6.96 1.15 6.67
C PRO A 73 6.44 1.94 7.87
N LEU A 74 5.79 3.08 7.62
CA LEU A 74 5.06 3.81 8.64
C LEU A 74 3.66 4.23 8.18
N CYS A 75 2.74 4.28 9.13
CA CYS A 75 1.44 4.88 8.99
C CYS A 75 1.56 6.40 9.18
N ILE A 76 1.10 7.16 8.19
CA ILE A 76 0.95 8.61 8.26
C ILE A 76 -0.55 8.94 8.23
N LEU A 77 -1.00 9.83 9.10
CA LEU A 77 -2.40 10.27 9.17
C LEU A 77 -2.46 11.76 9.47
N THR A 78 -3.60 12.37 9.15
CA THR A 78 -3.99 13.64 9.75
C THR A 78 -4.04 13.50 11.28
N ARG A 79 -3.57 14.52 11.99
CA ARG A 79 -3.43 14.52 13.45
C ARG A 79 -4.75 14.23 14.19
N PRO A 80 -5.93 14.72 13.75
CA PRO A 80 -7.21 14.31 14.33
C PRO A 80 -7.47 12.81 14.22
N ALA A 81 -7.25 12.20 13.04
CA ALA A 81 -7.44 10.76 12.85
C ALA A 81 -6.45 9.94 13.70
N ALA A 82 -5.17 10.36 13.78
CA ALA A 82 -4.18 9.69 14.63
C ALA A 82 -4.54 9.73 16.12
N ARG A 83 -5.08 10.86 16.62
CA ARG A 83 -5.57 10.97 18.01
C ARG A 83 -6.81 10.11 18.26
N ALA A 84 -7.73 10.05 17.30
CA ALA A 84 -8.90 9.19 17.41
C ALA A 84 -8.51 7.69 17.47
N LEU A 85 -7.49 7.27 16.71
CA LEU A 85 -6.93 5.92 16.84
C LEU A 85 -6.28 5.69 18.21
N HIS A 86 -5.58 6.68 18.77
CA HIS A 86 -5.05 6.59 20.14
C HIS A 86 -6.17 6.37 21.17
N ASP A 87 -7.28 7.09 21.06
CA ASP A 87 -8.41 6.92 21.99
C ASP A 87 -9.04 5.53 21.88
N ALA A 88 -9.18 5.00 20.66
CA ALA A 88 -9.63 3.64 20.41
C ALA A 88 -8.63 2.61 20.97
N GLN A 89 -7.33 2.81 20.72
CA GLN A 89 -6.24 1.97 21.22
C GLN A 89 -6.26 1.89 22.75
N ALA A 90 -6.36 3.02 23.45
CA ALA A 90 -6.41 3.06 24.91
C ALA A 90 -7.57 2.21 25.47
N ARG A 91 -8.73 2.18 24.80
CA ARG A 91 -9.87 1.34 25.18
C ARG A 91 -9.61 -0.15 24.93
N LEU A 92 -8.96 -0.48 23.82
CA LEU A 92 -8.64 -1.86 23.44
C LEU A 92 -7.58 -2.48 24.33
N LEU A 93 -6.55 -1.72 24.72
CA LEU A 93 -5.49 -2.19 25.61
C LEU A 93 -6.06 -2.69 26.94
N ARG A 94 -7.06 -1.99 27.50
CA ARG A 94 -7.77 -2.42 28.73
C ARG A 94 -8.55 -3.72 28.58
N ARG A 95 -8.81 -4.14 27.34
CA ARG A 95 -9.53 -5.38 27.00
C ARG A 95 -8.59 -6.48 26.50
N GLY A 96 -7.28 -6.26 26.55
CA GLY A 96 -6.29 -7.22 26.07
C GLY A 96 -6.19 -7.29 24.54
N TYR A 97 -6.48 -6.19 23.84
CA TYR A 97 -6.34 -6.06 22.39
C TYR A 97 -5.46 -4.85 22.02
N SER A 98 -4.88 -4.89 20.83
CA SER A 98 -4.22 -3.75 20.18
C SER A 98 -4.77 -3.57 18.77
N LEU A 99 -4.76 -2.34 18.27
CA LEU A 99 -4.94 -2.07 16.84
C LEU A 99 -3.68 -2.49 16.08
N LYS A 100 -3.89 -3.01 14.86
CA LYS A 100 -2.84 -3.24 13.87
C LYS A 100 -3.24 -2.57 12.56
N VAL A 101 -2.41 -1.67 12.05
CA VAL A 101 -2.67 -0.94 10.79
C VAL A 101 -1.89 -1.58 9.63
N TYR A 102 -2.53 -1.67 8.48
CA TYR A 102 -1.98 -2.20 7.22
C TYR A 102 -1.70 -1.11 6.19
N ASP A 103 -2.55 -0.08 6.16
CA ASP A 103 -2.38 1.12 5.36
C ASP A 103 -3.01 2.35 6.02
N CYS A 104 -2.50 3.53 5.71
CA CYS A 104 -2.96 4.82 6.21
C CYS A 104 -2.97 5.83 5.06
N TYR A 105 -2.31 6.99 5.17
CA TYR A 105 -2.12 7.86 4.02
C TYR A 105 -1.46 7.10 2.84
N ARG A 106 -2.14 7.14 1.70
CA ARG A 106 -1.73 6.54 0.42
C ARG A 106 -1.50 7.64 -0.62
N PRO A 107 -0.28 7.88 -1.09
CA PRO A 107 0.00 8.90 -2.09
C PRO A 107 -0.79 8.64 -3.39
N GLN A 108 -1.19 9.68 -4.12
CA GLN A 108 -1.87 9.51 -5.41
C GLN A 108 -1.06 8.64 -6.39
N ARG A 109 0.28 8.74 -6.41
CA ARG A 109 1.11 7.86 -7.25
C ARG A 109 0.98 6.37 -6.94
N ALA A 110 0.62 6.01 -5.70
CA ALA A 110 0.33 4.63 -5.30
C ALA A 110 -1.01 4.18 -5.90
N VAL A 111 -2.02 5.05 -5.85
CA VAL A 111 -3.32 4.81 -6.51
C VAL A 111 -3.12 4.66 -8.02
N ASP A 112 -2.30 5.53 -8.64
CA ASP A 112 -1.99 5.42 -10.05
C ASP A 112 -1.25 4.11 -10.37
N HIS A 113 -0.43 3.59 -9.45
CA HIS A 113 0.22 2.29 -9.58
C HIS A 113 -0.80 1.15 -9.56
N PHE A 114 -1.78 1.20 -8.64
CA PHE A 114 -2.88 0.25 -8.59
C PHE A 114 -3.68 0.26 -9.89
N VAL A 115 -3.95 1.45 -10.45
CA VAL A 115 -4.64 1.60 -11.73
C VAL A 115 -3.82 1.04 -12.90
N ARG A 116 -2.50 1.29 -12.95
CA ARG A 116 -1.61 0.70 -13.97
C ARG A 116 -1.61 -0.82 -13.90
N TRP A 117 -1.43 -1.37 -12.69
CA TRP A 117 -1.46 -2.82 -12.46
C TRP A 117 -2.82 -3.42 -12.83
N ALA A 118 -3.93 -2.80 -12.46
CA ALA A 118 -5.27 -3.31 -12.77
C ALA A 118 -5.57 -3.34 -14.27
N LYS A 119 -4.95 -2.44 -15.05
CA LYS A 119 -5.05 -2.40 -16.53
C LYS A 119 -4.16 -3.43 -17.22
N ASP A 120 -3.09 -3.89 -16.57
CA ASP A 120 -2.24 -4.96 -17.06
C ASP A 120 -2.89 -6.32 -16.75
N LEU A 121 -3.72 -6.83 -17.66
CA LEU A 121 -4.49 -8.05 -17.41
C LEU A 121 -3.63 -9.33 -17.33
N ASP A 122 -2.38 -9.27 -17.80
CA ASP A 122 -1.47 -10.42 -17.80
C ASP A 122 -0.80 -10.62 -16.43
N ASP A 123 -0.72 -9.57 -15.60
CA ASP A 123 -0.16 -9.65 -14.25
C ASP A 123 -1.17 -10.20 -13.24
N GLU A 124 -1.35 -11.51 -13.23
CA GLU A 124 -2.14 -12.23 -12.22
C GLU A 124 -1.27 -12.82 -11.09
N THR A 125 -0.09 -12.23 -10.84
CA THR A 125 0.96 -12.81 -9.98
C THR A 125 0.43 -13.25 -8.61
N MET A 126 -0.41 -12.42 -7.97
CA MET A 126 -0.94 -12.67 -6.62
C MET A 126 -2.42 -13.09 -6.59
N LYS A 127 -2.96 -13.52 -7.73
CA LYS A 127 -4.37 -13.92 -7.87
C LYS A 127 -4.78 -15.01 -6.89
N GLY A 128 -3.94 -16.02 -6.71
CA GLY A 128 -4.24 -17.19 -5.87
C GLY A 128 -4.54 -16.83 -4.42
N GLU A 129 -3.94 -15.74 -3.92
CA GLU A 129 -4.19 -15.23 -2.57
C GLU A 129 -5.27 -14.15 -2.55
N PHE A 130 -5.10 -13.02 -3.24
CA PHE A 130 -5.89 -11.82 -2.96
C PHE A 130 -7.21 -11.74 -3.72
N TYR A 131 -7.31 -12.35 -4.90
CA TYR A 131 -8.50 -12.24 -5.76
C TYR A 131 -8.80 -13.53 -6.54
N PRO A 132 -8.81 -14.71 -5.90
CA PRO A 132 -8.86 -15.99 -6.62
C PRO A 132 -10.19 -16.26 -7.33
N ARG A 133 -11.26 -15.56 -6.94
CA ARG A 133 -12.60 -15.67 -7.54
C ARG A 133 -13.01 -14.48 -8.40
N VAL A 134 -12.14 -13.48 -8.52
CA VAL A 134 -12.43 -12.26 -9.27
C VAL A 134 -11.61 -12.26 -10.56
N ASP A 135 -12.32 -12.02 -11.66
CA ASP A 135 -11.70 -11.76 -12.95
C ASP A 135 -11.09 -10.35 -12.93
N LYS A 136 -9.81 -10.23 -13.30
CA LYS A 136 -9.08 -8.97 -13.23
C LYS A 136 -9.73 -7.87 -14.08
N THR A 137 -10.45 -8.23 -15.16
CA THR A 137 -11.22 -7.29 -15.99
C THR A 137 -12.33 -6.58 -15.23
N ARG A 138 -12.76 -7.11 -14.08
CA ARG A 138 -13.88 -6.59 -13.30
C ARG A 138 -13.46 -5.70 -12.12
N LEU A 139 -12.17 -5.57 -11.82
CA LEU A 139 -11.72 -4.88 -10.60
C LEU A 139 -12.25 -3.45 -10.45
N PHE A 140 -12.38 -2.70 -11.56
CA PHE A 140 -12.99 -1.37 -11.55
C PHE A 140 -14.52 -1.42 -11.42
N ALA A 141 -15.16 -2.35 -12.13
CA ALA A 141 -16.62 -2.47 -12.14
C ALA A 141 -17.18 -2.94 -10.79
N ASP A 142 -16.43 -3.81 -10.11
CA ASP A 142 -16.77 -4.35 -8.79
C ASP A 142 -16.26 -3.46 -7.64
N GLY A 143 -15.58 -2.34 -7.95
CA GLY A 143 -15.22 -1.30 -6.98
C GLY A 143 -13.95 -1.57 -6.17
N TYR A 144 -13.20 -2.64 -6.45
CA TYR A 144 -11.94 -2.98 -5.75
C TYR A 144 -10.80 -2.00 -6.06
N ILE A 145 -10.82 -1.38 -7.24
CA ILE A 145 -9.82 -0.38 -7.65
C ILE A 145 -10.53 0.90 -8.09
N ALA A 146 -10.06 2.04 -7.58
CA ALA A 146 -10.57 3.37 -7.91
C ALA A 146 -9.43 4.30 -8.30
N GLU A 147 -9.71 5.27 -9.19
CA GLU A 147 -8.73 6.28 -9.62
C GLU A 147 -8.42 7.33 -8.53
N LYS A 148 -9.28 7.41 -7.52
CA LYS A 148 -9.13 8.27 -6.35
C LYS A 148 -9.44 7.48 -5.10
N SER A 149 -8.62 7.64 -4.07
CA SER A 149 -8.77 6.94 -2.79
C SER A 149 -8.97 7.91 -1.63
N GLY A 150 -9.83 7.53 -0.68
CA GLY A 150 -9.96 8.25 0.59
C GLY A 150 -8.64 8.34 1.36
N HIS A 151 -7.78 7.32 1.24
CA HIS A 151 -6.44 7.29 1.84
C HIS A 151 -5.57 8.46 1.41
N SER A 152 -5.70 8.94 0.17
CA SER A 152 -4.91 10.08 -0.32
C SER A 152 -5.32 11.41 0.31
N ARG A 153 -6.42 11.44 1.09
CA ARG A 153 -6.86 12.61 1.87
C ARG A 153 -6.35 12.60 3.31
N GLY A 154 -5.77 11.48 3.76
CA GLY A 154 -5.03 11.39 5.02
C GLY A 154 -5.85 11.09 6.28
N SER A 155 -7.16 10.91 6.18
CA SER A 155 -8.03 10.56 7.32
C SER A 155 -8.57 9.13 7.26
N THR A 156 -8.12 8.34 6.28
CA THR A 156 -8.52 6.95 6.06
C THR A 156 -7.40 5.99 6.47
N VAL A 157 -7.79 4.84 7.02
CA VAL A 157 -6.91 3.80 7.54
C VAL A 157 -7.52 2.42 7.32
N ASP A 158 -6.66 1.46 7.02
CA ASP A 158 -6.96 0.04 6.94
C ASP A 158 -6.35 -0.67 8.13
N LEU A 159 -7.17 -1.37 8.93
CA LEU A 159 -6.70 -1.94 10.19
C LEU A 159 -7.53 -3.13 10.69
N THR A 160 -6.98 -3.80 11.71
CA THR A 160 -7.60 -4.91 12.42
C THR A 160 -7.35 -4.84 13.94
N LEU A 161 -7.83 -5.86 14.65
CA LEU A 161 -7.52 -6.14 16.04
C LEU A 161 -6.53 -7.29 16.17
N VAL A 162 -5.65 -7.19 17.15
CA VAL A 162 -4.74 -8.26 17.58
C VAL A 162 -4.97 -8.52 19.06
N LYS A 163 -5.09 -9.78 19.46
CA LYS A 163 -5.15 -10.15 20.87
C LYS A 163 -3.75 -10.07 21.49
N LEU A 164 -3.66 -9.51 22.69
CA LEU A 164 -2.40 -9.39 23.41
C LEU A 164 -2.14 -10.63 24.29
N PRO A 165 -0.87 -11.07 24.43
CA PRO A 165 0.32 -10.52 23.76
C PRO A 165 0.34 -10.84 22.26
N ALA A 166 0.74 -9.85 21.45
CA ALA A 166 0.81 -10.00 20.00
C ALA A 166 2.01 -10.86 19.60
N ALA A 167 1.78 -11.93 18.84
CA ALA A 167 2.87 -12.68 18.21
C ALA A 167 3.50 -11.85 17.09
N PRO A 168 4.83 -11.92 16.89
CA PRO A 168 5.48 -11.30 15.73
C PRO A 168 4.92 -11.87 14.42
N THR A 169 4.63 -11.00 13.46
CA THR A 169 4.30 -11.42 12.11
C THR A 169 5.57 -11.87 11.39
N PRO A 170 5.64 -13.09 10.84
CA PRO A 170 6.79 -13.50 10.05
C PRO A 170 6.91 -12.65 8.78
N PRO A 171 8.10 -12.49 8.19
CA PRO A 171 8.21 -11.87 6.88
C PRO A 171 7.56 -12.77 5.81
N HIS A 172 6.87 -12.16 4.85
CA HIS A 172 6.49 -12.84 3.61
C HIS A 172 7.71 -12.89 2.69
N LEU A 173 8.03 -14.08 2.18
CA LEU A 173 9.17 -14.32 1.31
C LEU A 173 8.73 -14.49 -0.15
N PRO A 174 9.51 -14.01 -1.13
CA PRO A 174 9.25 -14.29 -2.53
C PRO A 174 9.14 -15.82 -2.78
N GLY A 175 8.05 -16.25 -3.40
CA GLY A 175 7.80 -17.67 -3.68
C GLY A 175 7.02 -18.41 -2.60
N ASP A 176 6.61 -17.74 -1.51
CA ASP A 176 5.68 -18.32 -0.54
C ASP A 176 4.41 -18.84 -1.22
N ARG A 177 3.86 -19.94 -0.69
CA ARG A 177 2.63 -20.54 -1.21
C ARG A 177 1.47 -19.56 -1.01
N GLN A 178 0.84 -19.14 -2.10
CA GLN A 178 -0.39 -18.37 -2.05
C GLN A 178 -1.53 -19.22 -1.49
N VAL A 179 -2.20 -18.67 -0.47
CA VAL A 179 -3.39 -19.27 0.14
C VAL A 179 -4.54 -18.29 -0.07
N PRO A 180 -5.70 -18.73 -0.62
CA PRO A 180 -6.85 -17.85 -0.82
C PRO A 180 -7.18 -17.01 0.40
N CYS A 181 -7.43 -15.72 0.20
CA CYS A 181 -7.66 -14.77 1.27
C CYS A 181 -8.92 -15.08 2.12
N TYR A 182 -9.84 -15.92 1.62
CA TYR A 182 -10.99 -16.42 2.36
C TYR A 182 -10.80 -17.83 2.97
N ALA A 183 -9.61 -18.42 2.85
CA ALA A 183 -9.31 -19.72 3.45
C ALA A 183 -9.40 -19.65 4.99
N PRO A 184 -9.53 -20.80 5.68
CA PRO A 184 -9.50 -20.86 7.13
C PRO A 184 -8.30 -20.09 7.71
N ALA A 185 -8.51 -19.38 8.81
CA ALA A 185 -7.48 -18.48 9.38
C ALA A 185 -6.15 -19.18 9.71
N ALA A 186 -6.19 -20.46 10.08
CA ALA A 186 -5.00 -21.25 10.38
C ALA A 186 -4.14 -21.56 9.14
N GLU A 187 -4.69 -21.41 7.93
CA GLU A 187 -3.99 -21.65 6.67
C GLU A 187 -3.48 -20.36 6.02
N ARG A 188 -4.13 -19.23 6.29
CA ARG A 188 -3.76 -17.91 5.77
C ARG A 188 -2.42 -17.44 6.37
N PHE A 189 -1.85 -16.42 5.76
CA PHE A 189 -0.64 -15.77 6.29
C PHE A 189 -0.85 -15.35 7.76
N PRO A 190 0.03 -15.77 8.69
CA PRO A 190 -0.20 -15.64 10.12
C PRO A 190 0.19 -14.24 10.63
N ASP A 191 -0.60 -13.24 10.27
CA ASP A 191 -0.40 -11.84 10.66
C ASP A 191 -0.92 -11.51 12.08
N SER A 192 -1.05 -12.49 12.96
CA SER A 192 -1.52 -12.36 14.34
C SER A 192 -2.85 -11.61 14.56
N SER A 193 -3.60 -11.31 13.49
CA SER A 193 -4.91 -10.69 13.57
C SER A 193 -5.94 -11.66 14.15
N VAL A 194 -6.99 -11.12 14.77
CA VAL A 194 -8.18 -11.93 15.06
C VAL A 194 -8.83 -12.36 13.74
N ASP A 195 -9.45 -13.54 13.73
CA ASP A 195 -10.08 -14.03 12.49
C ASP A 195 -11.27 -13.15 12.10
N MET A 196 -11.13 -12.44 10.99
CA MET A 196 -12.16 -11.59 10.39
C MET A 196 -12.91 -12.29 9.25
N GLY A 197 -12.67 -13.58 9.00
CA GLY A 197 -13.27 -14.36 7.93
C GLY A 197 -12.57 -14.23 6.57
N THR A 198 -11.77 -13.18 6.39
CA THR A 198 -10.85 -13.01 5.25
C THR A 198 -9.55 -12.39 5.72
N GLY A 199 -8.52 -12.44 4.87
CA GLY A 199 -7.34 -11.59 4.97
C GLY A 199 -7.64 -10.12 4.60
N PHE A 200 -6.68 -9.25 4.89
CA PHE A 200 -6.63 -7.88 4.38
C PHE A 200 -6.45 -7.88 2.86
N ASP A 201 -6.98 -6.86 2.16
CA ASP A 201 -7.00 -6.73 0.70
C ASP A 201 -7.61 -7.94 -0.04
N CYS A 202 -8.50 -8.67 0.61
CA CYS A 202 -9.23 -9.77 -0.03
C CYS A 202 -10.29 -9.20 -0.98
N PHE A 203 -10.05 -9.26 -2.29
CA PHE A 203 -11.03 -8.83 -3.29
C PHE A 203 -12.09 -9.91 -3.46
N ASP A 204 -13.05 -9.86 -2.56
CA ASP A 204 -14.18 -10.75 -2.51
C ASP A 204 -15.32 -10.11 -1.73
N THR A 205 -16.55 -10.37 -2.15
CA THR A 205 -17.75 -9.98 -1.39
C THR A 205 -17.75 -10.47 0.07
N LEU A 206 -17.03 -11.54 0.40
CA LEU A 206 -16.83 -11.97 1.79
C LEU A 206 -16.15 -10.91 2.66
N SER A 207 -15.43 -9.95 2.07
CA SER A 207 -14.81 -8.83 2.77
C SER A 207 -15.80 -7.76 3.21
N HIS A 208 -17.02 -7.75 2.65
CA HIS A 208 -18.06 -6.80 3.03
C HIS A 208 -18.37 -6.93 4.52
N THR A 209 -18.31 -5.84 5.27
CA THR A 209 -18.37 -5.82 6.74
C THR A 209 -19.56 -6.59 7.29
N ASP A 210 -20.71 -6.46 6.64
CA ASP A 210 -21.97 -7.04 7.08
C ASP A 210 -22.42 -8.26 6.25
N ASP A 211 -21.54 -8.90 5.48
CA ASP A 211 -21.86 -10.10 4.69
C ASP A 211 -22.47 -11.23 5.57
N PRO A 212 -23.63 -11.80 5.18
CA PRO A 212 -24.34 -12.79 6.00
C PRO A 212 -23.66 -14.17 6.02
N ARG A 213 -22.71 -14.45 5.12
CA ARG A 213 -21.93 -15.70 5.12
C ARG A 213 -20.84 -15.69 6.21
N VAL A 214 -20.43 -14.50 6.66
CA VAL A 214 -19.49 -14.34 7.77
C VAL A 214 -20.26 -14.31 9.09
N GLN A 215 -20.10 -15.34 9.91
CA GLN A 215 -20.89 -15.58 11.12
C GLN A 215 -20.02 -15.86 12.36
N GLY A 216 -20.65 -16.09 13.50
CA GLY A 216 -19.97 -16.51 14.73
C GLY A 216 -18.87 -15.55 15.18
N ALA A 217 -17.70 -16.09 15.51
CA ALA A 217 -16.56 -15.32 16.00
C ALA A 217 -16.07 -14.27 14.99
N GLN A 218 -16.07 -14.59 13.68
CA GLN A 218 -15.64 -13.67 12.64
C GLN A 218 -16.54 -12.43 12.57
N ARG A 219 -17.87 -12.64 12.59
CA ARG A 219 -18.84 -11.54 12.65
C ARG A 219 -18.68 -10.74 13.93
N ALA A 220 -18.53 -11.41 15.07
CA ALA A 220 -18.33 -10.73 16.36
C ALA A 220 -17.07 -9.85 16.36
N ASN A 221 -15.98 -10.32 15.76
CA ASN A 221 -14.74 -9.56 15.61
C ASN A 221 -14.92 -8.32 14.72
N ARG A 222 -15.57 -8.47 13.54
CA ARG A 222 -15.88 -7.33 12.66
C ARG A 222 -16.74 -6.28 13.37
N GLN A 223 -17.79 -6.71 14.07
CA GLN A 223 -18.65 -5.78 14.81
C GLN A 223 -17.93 -5.14 16.00
N PHE A 224 -17.03 -5.86 16.66
CA PHE A 224 -16.22 -5.30 17.74
C PHE A 224 -15.27 -4.21 17.22
N LEU A 225 -14.56 -4.45 16.11
CA LEU A 225 -13.73 -3.43 15.45
C LEU A 225 -14.59 -2.24 15.01
N LYS A 226 -15.66 -2.50 14.25
CA LYS A 226 -16.57 -1.48 13.72
C LYS A 226 -17.10 -0.58 14.83
N LYS A 227 -17.65 -1.17 15.89
CA LYS A 227 -18.16 -0.40 17.03
C LYS A 227 -17.06 0.43 17.70
N THR A 228 -15.89 -0.17 17.93
CA THR A 228 -14.78 0.53 18.60
C THR A 228 -14.34 1.78 17.84
N LEU A 229 -14.24 1.68 16.51
CA LEU A 229 -13.83 2.80 15.66
C LEU A 229 -14.98 3.80 15.43
N THR A 230 -16.22 3.36 15.28
CA THR A 230 -17.38 4.26 15.22
C THR A 230 -17.52 5.09 16.49
N ASP A 231 -17.35 4.47 17.67
CA ASP A 231 -17.34 5.19 18.96
C ASP A 231 -16.19 6.22 19.06
N ALA A 232 -15.17 6.11 18.20
CA ALA A 232 -14.04 7.03 18.09
C ALA A 232 -14.16 8.02 16.90
N GLY A 233 -15.30 8.05 16.20
CA GLY A 233 -15.56 9.00 15.11
C GLY A 233 -15.15 8.53 13.71
N PHE A 234 -14.85 7.24 13.53
CA PHE A 234 -14.62 6.65 12.21
C PHE A 234 -15.91 6.14 11.57
N VAL A 235 -15.94 6.15 10.25
CA VAL A 235 -16.99 5.54 9.43
C VAL A 235 -16.39 4.42 8.60
N ASN A 236 -16.96 3.22 8.70
CA ASN A 236 -16.56 2.06 7.92
C ASN A 236 -17.07 2.13 6.47
N LEU A 237 -16.27 1.66 5.52
CA LEU A 237 -16.72 1.32 4.16
C LEU A 237 -17.40 -0.07 4.19
N ALA A 238 -18.60 -0.19 3.62
CA ALA A 238 -19.41 -1.40 3.78
C ALA A 238 -18.79 -2.62 3.08
N GLU A 239 -18.05 -2.38 2.01
CA GLU A 239 -17.41 -3.36 1.14
C GLU A 239 -16.12 -3.93 1.75
N GLU A 240 -15.54 -3.26 2.75
CA GLU A 240 -14.23 -3.61 3.32
C GLU A 240 -14.25 -3.52 4.86
N TRP A 241 -14.22 -4.67 5.55
CA TRP A 241 -14.29 -4.71 7.02
C TRP A 241 -13.14 -3.99 7.72
N TRP A 242 -12.00 -3.84 7.05
CA TRP A 242 -10.77 -3.23 7.57
C TRP A 242 -10.72 -1.71 7.35
N HIS A 243 -11.57 -1.16 6.47
CA HIS A 243 -11.43 0.21 5.95
C HIS A 243 -12.29 1.22 6.71
N TYR A 244 -11.65 2.29 7.20
CA TYR A 244 -12.30 3.31 8.03
C TYR A 244 -11.81 4.70 7.70
N THR A 245 -12.72 5.66 7.64
CA THR A 245 -12.40 7.09 7.46
C THR A 245 -12.85 7.89 8.68
N PHE A 246 -11.94 8.63 9.29
CA PHE A 246 -12.25 9.55 10.39
C PHE A 246 -13.10 10.73 9.89
N LYS A 247 -14.15 11.10 10.62
CA LYS A 247 -15.06 12.19 10.26
C LYS A 247 -15.17 13.24 11.38
N PRO A 248 -15.26 14.54 11.04
CA PRO A 248 -15.10 15.10 9.70
C PRO A 248 -13.65 14.99 9.19
N GLU A 249 -13.49 14.80 7.88
CA GLU A 249 -12.16 14.81 7.26
C GLU A 249 -11.63 16.25 7.22
N LEU A 250 -10.34 16.42 7.50
CA LEU A 250 -9.70 17.73 7.43
C LEU A 250 -9.53 18.20 5.98
N PHE A 251 -9.33 17.26 5.05
CA PHE A 251 -9.05 17.53 3.64
C PHE A 251 -9.98 16.72 2.72
N PRO A 252 -11.30 16.94 2.75
CA PRO A 252 -12.27 16.07 2.05
C PRO A 252 -12.12 16.09 0.52
N ASP A 253 -11.52 17.15 -0.05
CA ASP A 253 -11.41 17.34 -1.50
C ASP A 253 -9.95 17.34 -2.01
N THR A 254 -8.97 17.11 -1.14
CA THR A 254 -7.54 17.19 -1.48
C THR A 254 -6.87 15.82 -1.45
N TYR A 255 -6.41 15.38 -2.62
CA TYR A 255 -5.68 14.12 -2.79
C TYR A 255 -4.18 14.41 -2.88
N PHE A 256 -3.44 14.06 -1.83
CA PHE A 256 -2.02 14.37 -1.72
C PHE A 256 -1.14 13.33 -2.43
N ASP A 257 0.08 13.75 -2.80
CA ASP A 257 1.09 12.90 -3.46
C ASP A 257 2.50 13.07 -2.87
N PHE A 258 2.63 13.44 -1.59
CA PHE A 258 3.92 13.31 -0.90
C PHE A 258 4.21 11.83 -0.59
N PRO A 259 5.48 11.37 -0.58
CA PRO A 259 5.79 9.97 -0.31
C PRO A 259 5.49 9.60 1.15
N VAL A 260 5.16 8.34 1.41
CA VAL A 260 5.13 7.78 2.77
C VAL A 260 6.58 7.60 3.22
N ALA A 261 7.09 8.62 3.91
CA ALA A 261 8.47 8.66 4.39
C ALA A 261 8.55 9.47 5.69
N ARG A 262 9.48 9.11 6.58
CA ARG A 262 9.72 9.89 7.82
C ARG A 262 10.02 11.36 7.52
N ARG A 263 10.79 11.63 6.46
CA ARG A 263 11.14 13.00 6.03
C ARG A 263 9.93 13.84 5.61
N SER A 264 8.84 13.21 5.17
CA SER A 264 7.63 13.90 4.72
C SER A 264 6.89 14.57 5.87
N VAL A 265 7.04 14.02 7.08
CA VAL A 265 6.38 14.49 8.33
C VAL A 265 7.39 14.97 9.38
N ALA A 266 8.65 15.18 8.98
CA ALA A 266 9.70 15.66 9.87
C ALA A 266 9.89 17.17 9.76
N GLY A 267 10.08 17.81 10.92
CA GLY A 267 10.43 19.24 11.02
C GLY A 267 9.24 20.19 11.15
N HIS A 268 8.07 19.67 11.56
CA HIS A 268 6.90 20.42 11.98
C HIS A 268 6.25 19.76 13.20
#